data_AF-A0AAU3SEZ8-F1
#
_entry.id   AF-A0AAU3SEZ8-F1
#
_cell.length_a   1.000
_cell.length_b   1.000
_cell.length_c   1.000
_cell.angle_alpha   90.00
_cell.angle_beta   90.00
_cell.angle_gamma   90.00
#
_symmetry.space_group_name_H-M   'P 1'
#
loop_
_entity.id
_entity.type
_entity.pdbx_description
1 polymer ?
#
loop_
_entity_poly.entity_id
_entity_poly.type
_entity_poly.pdbx_seq_one_letter_code
_entity_poly.pdbx_strand_id
1 'polypeptide(L)'
;MDHDAAAAAAIAALTAAHPHLTQGPSSHPALAGCEEVGRTAIPGCPEGVPVVLRGLVDPRAAEEASRALSWLVMSGPLRISTVMPAVVPFLLRLAADPSVPRRGELFDLVLMAAALSEPADPGSAWDLAISGPEEDHPERALCRASFAADAAWVRRLLADEGLPVGSPLSDDERASLLGAAGL
;
A
#
# COMPACT_ATOMS: atom_id res chain seq x y z
N MET A 1 0.83 -21.27 0.64
CA MET A 1 -0.10 -20.66 -0.32
C MET A 1 0.73 -19.72 -1.15
N ASP A 2 0.63 -19.84 -2.48
CA ASP A 2 1.34 -18.96 -3.40
C ASP A 2 0.62 -17.60 -3.44
N HIS A 3 1.27 -16.57 -2.88
CA HIS A 3 0.66 -15.25 -2.71
C HIS A 3 0.50 -14.53 -4.06
N ASP A 4 1.43 -14.75 -4.98
CA ASP A 4 1.41 -14.16 -6.32
C ASP A 4 0.26 -14.77 -7.15
N ALA A 5 0.07 -16.09 -7.05
CA ALA A 5 -1.08 -16.75 -7.67
C ALA A 5 -2.41 -16.28 -7.08
N ALA A 6 -2.48 -16.05 -5.76
CA ALA A 6 -3.66 -15.51 -5.10
C ALA A 6 -3.95 -14.06 -5.54
N ALA A 7 -2.92 -13.21 -5.64
CA ALA A 7 -3.03 -11.84 -6.14
C ALA A 7 -3.52 -11.82 -7.59
N ALA A 8 -2.94 -12.64 -8.46
CA ALA A 8 -3.36 -12.75 -9.86
C ALA A 8 -4.81 -13.22 -10.00
N ALA A 9 -5.23 -14.22 -9.20
CA ALA A 9 -6.61 -14.69 -9.19
C ALA A 9 -7.59 -13.62 -8.68
N ALA A 10 -7.22 -12.87 -7.65
CA ALA A 10 -8.03 -11.77 -7.13
C ALA A 10 -8.19 -10.63 -8.16
N ILE A 11 -7.11 -10.27 -8.86
CA ILE A 11 -7.14 -9.28 -9.96
C ILE A 11 -8.03 -9.78 -11.10
N ALA A 12 -7.90 -11.05 -11.50
CA ALA A 12 -8.70 -11.62 -12.57
C ALA A 12 -10.19 -11.61 -12.21
N ALA A 13 -10.53 -11.97 -10.97
CA ALA A 13 -11.90 -11.91 -10.46
C ALA A 13 -12.45 -10.47 -10.45
N LEU A 14 -11.68 -9.50 -9.94
CA LEU A 14 -12.03 -8.08 -9.95
C LEU A 14 -12.29 -7.59 -11.38
N THR A 15 -11.41 -7.93 -12.32
CA THR A 15 -11.50 -7.54 -13.72
C THR A 15 -12.72 -8.14 -14.41
N ALA A 16 -13.03 -9.40 -14.13
CA ALA A 16 -14.19 -10.08 -14.68
C ALA A 16 -15.51 -9.49 -14.14
N ALA A 17 -15.55 -9.14 -12.86
CA ALA A 17 -16.72 -8.52 -12.22
C ALA A 17 -16.92 -7.06 -12.65
N HIS A 18 -15.82 -6.32 -12.90
CA HIS A 18 -15.84 -4.88 -13.22
C HIS A 18 -15.02 -4.55 -14.47
N PRO A 19 -15.46 -4.95 -15.68
CA PRO A 19 -14.67 -4.78 -16.90
C PRO A 19 -14.33 -3.32 -17.22
N HIS A 20 -15.14 -2.35 -16.78
CA HIS A 20 -14.89 -0.92 -16.98
C HIS A 20 -13.62 -0.43 -16.28
N LEU A 21 -13.15 -1.12 -15.24
CA LEU A 21 -11.89 -0.77 -14.56
C LEU A 21 -10.66 -0.97 -15.47
N THR A 22 -10.79 -1.69 -16.58
CA THR A 22 -9.74 -1.84 -17.59
C THR A 22 -9.74 -0.72 -18.63
N GLN A 23 -10.81 0.07 -18.70
CA GLN A 23 -11.04 1.03 -19.77
C GLN A 23 -10.39 2.39 -19.46
N GLY A 24 -9.19 2.60 -19.99
CA GLY A 24 -8.51 3.89 -19.99
C GLY A 24 -8.05 4.36 -18.59
N PRO A 25 -7.31 5.48 -18.53
CA PRO A 25 -6.80 6.01 -17.27
C PRO A 25 -7.95 6.54 -16.40
N SER A 26 -7.81 6.41 -15.08
CA SER A 26 -8.73 7.07 -14.15
C SER A 26 -8.51 8.58 -14.15
N SER A 27 -9.61 9.34 -14.07
CA SER A 27 -9.58 10.80 -13.90
C SER A 27 -9.31 11.23 -12.46
N HIS A 28 -9.23 10.29 -11.51
CA HIS A 28 -9.05 10.61 -10.10
C HIS A 28 -7.63 11.17 -9.84
N PRO A 29 -7.47 12.36 -9.22
CA PRO A 29 -6.16 13.01 -9.07
C PRO A 29 -5.17 12.19 -8.23
N ALA A 30 -5.66 11.46 -7.22
CA ALA A 30 -4.84 10.55 -6.42
C ALA A 30 -4.19 9.41 -7.24
N LEU A 31 -4.72 9.11 -8.43
CA LEU A 31 -4.24 8.06 -9.33
C LEU A 31 -3.36 8.59 -10.47
N ALA A 32 -3.00 9.87 -10.46
CA ALA A 32 -2.06 10.41 -11.43
C ALA A 32 -0.73 9.62 -11.40
N GLY A 33 -0.32 9.12 -12.57
CA GLY A 33 0.87 8.28 -12.76
C GLY A 33 0.67 6.77 -12.54
N CYS A 34 -0.52 6.30 -12.17
CA CYS A 34 -0.73 4.86 -11.86
C CYS A 34 -0.45 3.93 -13.05
N GLU A 35 -0.65 4.39 -14.28
CA GLU A 35 -0.39 3.62 -15.50
C GLU A 35 1.09 3.29 -15.72
N GLU A 36 1.98 4.11 -15.16
CA GLU A 36 3.42 3.95 -15.33
C GLU A 36 3.94 2.82 -14.43
N VAL A 37 3.31 2.58 -13.28
CA VAL A 37 3.65 1.50 -12.35
C VAL A 37 3.66 0.14 -13.04
N GLY A 38 2.64 -0.15 -13.85
CA GLY A 38 2.53 -1.41 -14.59
C GLY A 38 3.54 -1.55 -15.75
N ARG A 39 4.19 -0.46 -16.18
CA ARG A 39 5.18 -0.48 -17.28
C ARG A 39 6.62 -0.47 -16.80
N THR A 40 6.90 0.05 -15.61
CA THR A 40 8.28 0.36 -15.19
C THR A 40 8.72 -0.31 -13.89
N ALA A 41 7.86 -1.00 -13.15
CA ALA A 41 8.23 -1.58 -11.86
C ALA A 41 8.13 -3.11 -11.85
N ILE A 42 9.30 -3.76 -11.71
CA ILE A 42 9.52 -5.13 -11.23
C ILE A 42 9.20 -6.26 -12.25
N PRO A 43 10.20 -7.08 -12.65
CA PRO A 43 9.95 -8.32 -13.39
C PRO A 43 8.95 -9.21 -12.63
N GLY A 44 7.81 -9.52 -13.24
CA GLY A 44 6.76 -10.33 -12.62
C GLY A 44 5.68 -9.54 -11.87
N CYS A 45 5.69 -8.19 -11.90
CA CYS A 45 4.58 -7.42 -11.35
C CYS A 45 3.29 -7.76 -12.11
N PRO A 46 2.19 -8.11 -11.42
CA PRO A 46 0.94 -8.37 -12.11
C PRO A 46 0.47 -7.07 -12.78
N GLU A 47 0.21 -7.12 -14.09
CA GLU A 47 -0.28 -6.00 -14.92
C GLU A 47 -1.57 -5.34 -14.37
N GLY A 48 -2.16 -5.88 -13.30
CA GLY A 48 -3.38 -5.43 -12.66
C GLY A 48 -3.24 -4.36 -11.57
N VAL A 49 -2.03 -3.87 -11.22
CA VAL A 49 -1.91 -2.77 -10.22
C VAL A 49 -2.82 -1.58 -10.57
N PRO A 50 -2.83 -1.05 -11.82
CA PRO A 50 -3.73 0.06 -12.15
C PRO A 50 -5.20 -0.32 -11.99
N VAL A 51 -5.61 -1.52 -12.40
CA VAL A 51 -7.00 -1.99 -12.28
C VAL A 51 -7.45 -2.00 -10.82
N VAL A 52 -6.62 -2.52 -9.92
CA VAL A 52 -6.89 -2.52 -8.47
C VAL A 52 -7.02 -1.09 -7.96
N LEU A 53 -6.06 -0.22 -8.26
CA LEU A 53 -6.08 1.18 -7.81
C LEU A 53 -7.32 1.94 -8.31
N ARG A 54 -7.74 1.73 -9.56
CA ARG A 54 -8.98 2.30 -10.12
C ARG A 54 -10.22 1.75 -9.40
N GLY A 55 -10.21 0.47 -9.03
CA GLY A 55 -11.30 -0.13 -8.26
C GLY A 55 -11.45 0.47 -6.85
N LEU A 56 -10.37 0.92 -6.21
CA LEU A 56 -10.43 1.56 -4.88
C LEU A 56 -11.23 2.86 -4.86
N VAL A 57 -11.24 3.61 -5.98
CA VAL A 57 -11.99 4.86 -6.10
C VAL A 57 -13.40 4.66 -6.66
N ASP A 58 -13.75 3.44 -7.07
CA ASP A 58 -15.09 3.10 -7.55
C ASP A 58 -15.96 2.57 -6.41
N PRO A 59 -17.05 3.26 -6.01
CA PRO A 59 -17.93 2.80 -4.94
C PRO A 59 -18.50 1.39 -5.12
N ARG A 60 -18.59 0.89 -6.36
CA ARG A 60 -19.12 -0.45 -6.67
C ARG A 60 -18.07 -1.55 -6.61
N ALA A 61 -16.80 -1.22 -6.74
CA ALA A 61 -15.69 -2.17 -6.78
C ALA A 61 -14.75 -2.07 -5.57
N ALA A 62 -14.85 -1.01 -4.76
CA ALA A 62 -13.90 -0.69 -3.69
C ALA A 62 -13.67 -1.84 -2.72
N GLU A 63 -14.72 -2.59 -2.35
CA GLU A 63 -14.59 -3.71 -1.42
C GLU A 63 -13.69 -4.82 -1.97
N GLU A 64 -13.97 -5.25 -3.20
CA GLU A 64 -13.25 -6.31 -3.89
C GLU A 64 -11.84 -5.85 -4.29
N ALA A 65 -11.70 -4.59 -4.71
CA ALA A 65 -10.41 -3.97 -5.00
C ALA A 65 -9.53 -3.89 -3.77
N SER A 66 -10.08 -3.57 -2.59
CA SER A 66 -9.30 -3.58 -1.34
C SER A 66 -8.83 -4.98 -0.98
N ARG A 67 -9.66 -6.02 -1.21
CA ARG A 67 -9.24 -7.42 -1.00
C ARG A 67 -8.12 -7.81 -1.96
N ALA A 68 -8.24 -7.45 -3.24
CA ALA A 68 -7.19 -7.71 -4.23
C ALA A 68 -5.91 -6.95 -3.90
N LEU A 69 -6.01 -5.72 -3.41
CA LEU A 69 -4.89 -4.91 -2.94
C LEU A 69 -4.14 -5.61 -1.81
N SER A 70 -4.83 -6.14 -0.79
CA SER A 70 -4.19 -6.85 0.33
C SER A 70 -3.33 -8.02 -0.15
N TRP A 71 -3.79 -8.78 -1.16
CA TRP A 71 -3.00 -9.86 -1.77
C TRP A 71 -1.82 -9.33 -2.60
N LEU A 72 -1.93 -8.13 -3.15
CA LEU A 72 -0.90 -7.57 -4.02
C LEU A 72 0.26 -6.97 -3.23
N VAL A 73 -0.04 -6.33 -2.10
CA VAL A 73 0.93 -5.55 -1.32
C VAL A 73 1.53 -6.32 -0.15
N MET A 74 0.97 -7.48 0.19
CA MET A 74 1.52 -8.39 1.18
C MET A 74 2.21 -9.56 0.46
N SER A 75 3.18 -10.20 1.10
CA SER A 75 3.78 -11.47 0.63
C SER A 75 3.57 -12.61 1.63
N GLY A 76 3.00 -12.28 2.79
CA GLY A 76 2.69 -13.20 3.89
C GLY A 76 2.27 -12.44 5.15
N PRO A 77 2.03 -13.15 6.26
CA PRO A 77 1.78 -12.51 7.55
C PRO A 77 2.98 -11.62 7.93
N LEU A 78 2.70 -10.35 8.25
CA LEU A 78 3.70 -9.37 8.67
C LEU A 78 4.84 -9.16 7.64
N ARG A 79 4.58 -9.37 6.35
CA ARG A 79 5.55 -9.15 5.28
C ARG A 79 4.92 -8.40 4.12
N ILE A 80 5.48 -7.25 3.79
CA ILE A 80 5.12 -6.51 2.57
C ILE A 80 5.68 -7.21 1.34
N SER A 81 5.04 -7.02 0.19
CA SER A 81 5.53 -7.50 -1.11
C SER A 81 6.49 -6.50 -1.74
N THR A 82 7.17 -6.94 -2.78
CA THR A 82 7.98 -6.06 -3.65
C THR A 82 7.13 -4.99 -4.36
N VAL A 83 5.81 -5.16 -4.43
CA VAL A 83 4.89 -4.21 -5.06
C VAL A 83 4.49 -3.06 -4.13
N MET A 84 4.52 -3.28 -2.81
CA MET A 84 4.15 -2.27 -1.81
C MET A 84 4.81 -0.89 -2.05
N PRO A 85 6.15 -0.79 -2.27
CA PRO A 85 6.81 0.50 -2.48
C PRO A 85 6.24 1.32 -3.64
N ALA A 86 5.81 0.66 -4.71
CA ALA A 86 5.23 1.32 -5.89
C ALA A 86 3.79 1.78 -5.66
N VAL A 87 3.10 1.17 -4.69
CA VAL A 87 1.69 1.45 -4.36
C VAL A 87 1.55 2.50 -3.26
N VAL A 88 2.53 2.61 -2.35
CA VAL A 88 2.54 3.60 -1.24
C VAL A 88 2.17 5.03 -1.66
N PRO A 89 2.73 5.62 -2.74
CA PRO A 89 2.36 6.97 -3.17
C PRO A 89 0.85 7.13 -3.45
N PHE A 90 0.21 6.07 -3.96
CA PHE A 90 -1.22 6.07 -4.23
C PHE A 90 -2.02 5.86 -2.95
N LEU A 91 -1.59 4.97 -2.06
CA LEU A 91 -2.24 4.78 -0.75
C LEU A 91 -2.25 6.06 0.07
N LEU A 92 -1.13 6.78 0.12
CA LEU A 92 -1.02 8.05 0.81
C LEU A 92 -2.02 9.09 0.28
N ARG A 93 -2.09 9.24 -1.04
CA ARG A 93 -3.00 10.18 -1.71
C ARG A 93 -4.47 9.78 -1.56
N LEU A 94 -4.77 8.49 -1.70
CA LEU A 94 -6.13 7.95 -1.59
C LEU A 94 -6.65 8.03 -0.15
N ALA A 95 -5.84 7.65 0.83
CA ALA A 95 -6.20 7.75 2.24
C ALA A 95 -6.43 9.21 2.65
N ALA A 96 -5.71 10.17 2.06
CA ALA A 96 -5.85 11.60 2.34
C ALA A 96 -7.06 12.28 1.66
N ASP A 97 -7.76 11.57 0.77
CA ASP A 97 -8.93 12.08 0.05
C ASP A 97 -10.22 11.61 0.75
N PRO A 98 -11.04 12.53 1.30
CA PRO A 98 -12.27 12.17 2.01
C PRO A 98 -13.36 11.55 1.11
N SER A 99 -13.27 11.71 -0.22
CA SER A 99 -14.23 11.15 -1.17
C SER A 99 -13.96 9.68 -1.51
N VAL A 100 -12.77 9.17 -1.16
CA VAL A 100 -12.37 7.80 -1.45
C VAL A 100 -13.15 6.81 -0.58
N PRO A 101 -13.84 5.82 -1.19
CA PRO A 101 -14.48 4.75 -0.45
C PRO A 101 -13.48 4.04 0.46
N ARG A 102 -13.90 3.72 1.69
CA ARG A 102 -13.10 2.93 2.64
C ARG A 102 -11.71 3.54 2.93
N ARG A 103 -11.55 4.86 2.84
CA ARG A 103 -10.27 5.56 3.10
C ARG A 103 -9.63 5.20 4.45
N GLY A 104 -10.42 4.86 5.46
CA GLY A 104 -9.93 4.39 6.76
C GLY A 104 -9.13 3.09 6.64
N GLU A 105 -9.62 2.13 5.85
CA GLU A 105 -8.90 0.86 5.64
C GLU A 105 -7.63 1.05 4.80
N LEU A 106 -7.65 2.01 3.86
CA LEU A 106 -6.44 2.40 3.14
C LEU A 106 -5.42 3.04 4.08
N PHE A 107 -5.88 3.84 5.06
CA PHE A 107 -5.02 4.40 6.08
C PHE A 107 -4.43 3.31 6.99
N ASP A 108 -5.21 2.32 7.42
CA ASP A 108 -4.72 1.17 8.19
C ASP A 108 -3.62 0.41 7.42
N LEU A 109 -3.79 0.27 6.10
CA LEU A 109 -2.76 -0.32 5.25
C LEU A 109 -1.50 0.53 5.16
N VAL A 110 -1.63 1.87 5.15
CA VAL A 110 -0.49 2.79 5.22
C VAL A 110 0.26 2.64 6.55
N LEU A 111 -0.45 2.53 7.67
CA LEU A 111 0.17 2.28 8.99
C LEU A 111 0.94 0.97 9.01
N MET A 112 0.33 -0.10 8.53
CA MET A 112 0.98 -1.40 8.41
C MET A 112 2.20 -1.35 7.49
N ALA A 113 2.12 -0.67 6.35
CA ALA A 113 3.23 -0.52 5.43
C ALA A 113 4.40 0.24 6.06
N ALA A 114 4.13 1.28 6.84
CA ALA A 114 5.15 2.04 7.56
C ALA A 114 5.84 1.17 8.63
N ALA A 115 5.06 0.51 9.49
CA ALA A 115 5.59 -0.36 10.54
C ALA A 115 6.42 -1.52 9.98
N LEU A 116 5.91 -2.21 8.95
CA LEU A 116 6.62 -3.33 8.31
C LEU A 116 7.80 -2.90 7.43
N SER A 117 7.93 -1.60 7.16
CA SER A 117 9.09 -1.06 6.46
C SER A 117 10.24 -0.73 7.40
N GLU A 118 10.09 -0.81 8.72
CA GLU A 118 11.19 -0.54 9.64
C GLU A 118 12.36 -1.52 9.43
N PRO A 119 13.61 -1.04 9.52
CA PRO A 119 14.76 -1.93 9.42
C PRO A 119 14.84 -2.82 10.66
N ALA A 120 15.14 -4.09 10.46
CA ALA A 120 15.38 -5.00 11.58
C ALA A 120 16.62 -4.56 12.39
N ASP A 121 16.54 -4.60 13.71
CA ASP A 121 17.66 -4.34 14.62
C ASP A 121 18.70 -5.48 14.52
N PRO A 122 19.91 -5.24 13.99
CA PRO A 122 20.94 -6.27 13.86
C PRO A 122 21.46 -6.76 15.22
N GLY A 123 21.22 -6.02 16.31
CA GLY A 123 21.54 -6.43 17.67
C GLY A 123 20.50 -7.34 18.33
N SER A 124 19.30 -7.44 17.74
CA SER A 124 18.17 -8.18 18.30
C SER A 124 17.96 -9.51 17.58
N ALA A 125 18.36 -10.61 18.22
CA ALA A 125 18.13 -11.95 17.67
C ALA A 125 16.65 -12.27 17.46
N TRP A 126 15.76 -11.67 18.27
CA TRP A 126 14.31 -11.83 18.13
C TRP A 126 13.79 -11.12 16.89
N ASP A 127 14.25 -9.88 16.65
CA ASP A 127 13.81 -9.11 15.49
C ASP A 127 14.31 -9.74 14.18
N LEU A 128 15.58 -10.16 14.15
CA LEU A 128 16.12 -10.91 13.00
C LEU A 128 15.38 -12.23 12.75
N ALA A 129 14.87 -12.91 13.79
CA ALA A 129 14.12 -14.15 13.62
C ALA A 129 12.70 -13.92 13.03
N ILE A 130 12.09 -12.77 13.30
CA ILE A 130 10.75 -12.41 12.80
C ILE A 130 10.86 -11.77 11.41
N SER A 131 11.68 -10.74 11.32
CA SER A 131 11.73 -9.79 10.21
C SER A 131 12.77 -10.17 9.15
N GLY A 132 13.75 -11.02 9.51
CA GLY A 132 14.90 -11.32 8.68
C GLY A 132 15.88 -10.14 8.56
N PRO A 133 17.09 -10.40 8.04
CA PRO A 133 18.10 -9.36 7.84
C PRO A 133 17.67 -8.38 6.72
N GLU A 134 18.07 -7.11 6.79
CA GLU A 134 17.64 -6.06 5.85
C GLU A 134 18.05 -6.32 4.40
N GLU A 135 19.22 -6.92 4.18
CA GLU A 135 19.74 -7.24 2.85
C GLU A 135 18.87 -8.22 2.06
N ASP A 136 18.10 -9.08 2.74
CA ASP A 136 17.19 -10.04 2.13
C ASP A 136 15.84 -9.41 1.75
N HIS A 137 15.62 -8.15 2.17
CA HIS A 137 14.34 -7.46 2.11
C HIS A 137 14.45 -6.02 1.55
N PRO A 138 14.96 -5.86 0.31
CA PRO A 138 15.13 -4.54 -0.29
C PRO A 138 13.82 -3.75 -0.41
N GLU A 139 12.67 -4.42 -0.43
CA GLU A 139 11.35 -3.80 -0.45
C GLU A 139 11.11 -2.88 0.75
N ARG A 140 11.68 -3.15 1.93
CA ARG A 140 11.51 -2.28 3.12
C ARG A 140 12.17 -0.93 2.92
N ALA A 141 13.43 -0.92 2.50
CA ALA A 141 14.17 0.30 2.20
C ALA A 141 13.51 1.10 1.06
N LEU A 142 13.04 0.43 0.01
CA LEU A 142 12.30 1.06 -1.07
C LEU A 142 10.95 1.65 -0.60
N CYS A 143 10.25 0.95 0.28
CA CYS A 143 9.00 1.42 0.88
C CYS A 143 9.23 2.72 1.65
N ARG A 144 10.24 2.76 2.53
CA ARG A 144 10.65 3.99 3.25
C ARG A 144 11.03 5.11 2.29
N ALA A 145 11.74 4.81 1.20
CA ALA A 145 12.08 5.81 0.19
C ALA A 145 10.83 6.42 -0.46
N SER A 146 9.80 5.61 -0.76
CA SER A 146 8.51 6.10 -1.26
C SER A 146 7.79 6.97 -0.24
N PHE A 147 7.76 6.57 1.03
CA PHE A 147 7.20 7.39 2.11
C PHE A 147 7.90 8.73 2.25
N ALA A 148 9.23 8.75 2.24
CA ALA A 148 10.04 9.96 2.35
C ALA A 148 9.83 10.90 1.15
N ALA A 149 9.71 10.36 -0.07
CA ALA A 149 9.42 11.15 -1.27
C ALA A 149 8.06 11.86 -1.18
N ASP A 150 7.08 11.25 -0.52
CA ASP A 150 5.71 11.76 -0.33
C ASP A 150 5.43 12.21 1.12
N ALA A 151 6.45 12.60 1.89
CA ALA A 151 6.32 12.95 3.31
C ALA A 151 5.32 14.09 3.59
N ALA A 152 5.04 14.94 2.60
CA ALA A 152 3.98 15.95 2.70
C ALA A 152 2.58 15.32 2.90
N TRP A 153 2.30 14.18 2.25
CA TRP A 153 1.06 13.44 2.43
C TRP A 153 1.00 12.75 3.79
N VAL A 154 2.13 12.25 4.30
CA VAL A 154 2.21 11.68 5.67
C VAL A 154 1.85 12.73 6.71
N ARG A 155 2.41 13.94 6.62
CA ARG A 155 2.03 15.05 7.52
C ARG A 155 0.55 15.40 7.43
N ARG A 156 -0.02 15.39 6.22
CA ARG A 156 -1.44 15.66 6.01
C ARG A 156 -2.33 14.60 6.67
N LEU A 157 -1.98 13.33 6.53
CA LEU A 157 -2.70 12.23 7.18
C LEU A 157 -2.63 12.32 8.70
N LEU A 158 -1.45 12.60 9.27
CA LEU A 158 -1.27 12.79 10.71
C LEU A 158 -2.03 14.00 11.29
N ALA A 159 -2.38 14.97 10.45
CA ALA A 159 -3.17 16.15 10.81
C ALA A 159 -4.67 15.99 10.51
N ASP A 160 -5.09 14.86 9.92
CA ASP A 160 -6.48 14.61 9.57
C ASP A 160 -7.24 14.08 10.79
N GLU A 161 -8.09 14.91 11.39
CA GLU A 161 -8.91 14.53 12.55
C GLU A 161 -9.98 13.47 12.24
N GLY A 162 -10.24 13.19 10.96
CA GLY A 162 -11.12 12.11 10.51
C GLY A 162 -10.44 10.75 10.43
N LEU A 163 -9.13 10.67 10.73
CA LEU A 163 -8.36 9.43 10.74
C LEU A 163 -7.55 9.28 12.05
N PRO A 164 -7.34 8.04 12.51
CA PRO A 164 -7.96 6.80 12.04
C PRO A 164 -9.45 6.74 12.38
N VAL A 165 -10.19 5.84 11.72
CA VAL A 165 -11.61 5.62 12.02
C VAL A 165 -11.73 4.85 13.33
N GLY A 166 -12.20 5.51 14.39
CA GLY A 166 -12.43 4.89 15.69
C GLY A 166 -11.43 5.35 16.75
N SER A 167 -10.53 4.46 17.17
CA SER A 167 -9.57 4.74 18.23
C SER A 167 -8.42 5.61 17.74
N PRO A 168 -7.92 6.59 18.52
CA PRO A 168 -6.76 7.38 18.15
C PRO A 168 -5.54 6.51 17.83
N LEU A 169 -4.66 7.02 16.96
CA LEU A 169 -3.34 6.44 16.71
C LEU A 169 -2.58 6.24 18.01
N SER A 170 -2.01 5.05 18.16
CA SER A 170 -1.00 4.79 19.18
C SER A 170 0.29 5.59 18.91
N ASP A 171 1.09 5.79 19.95
CA ASP A 171 2.39 6.45 19.82
C ASP A 171 3.32 5.67 18.88
N ASP A 172 3.27 4.34 18.92
CA ASP A 172 4.07 3.45 18.06
C ASP A 172 3.67 3.61 16.59
N GLU A 173 2.37 3.57 16.25
CA GLU A 173 1.90 3.77 14.87
C GLU A 173 2.29 5.14 14.32
N ARG A 174 2.18 6.18 15.16
CA ARG A 174 2.62 7.53 14.80
C ARG A 174 4.13 7.58 14.58
N ALA A 175 4.92 6.93 15.44
CA ALA A 175 6.37 6.87 15.33
C ALA A 175 6.80 6.13 14.05
N SER A 176 6.18 4.99 13.73
CA SER A 176 6.44 4.25 12.49
C SER A 176 6.17 5.08 11.24
N LEU A 177 5.04 5.81 11.20
CA LEU A 177 4.72 6.72 10.09
C LEU A 177 5.77 7.84 9.92
N LEU A 178 6.13 8.50 11.02
CA LEU A 178 7.14 9.57 10.99
C LEU A 178 8.50 9.03 10.57
N GLY A 179 8.92 7.89 11.14
CA GLY A 179 10.18 7.22 10.82
C GLY A 179 10.25 6.80 9.36
N ALA A 180 9.21 6.17 8.82
CA ALA A 180 9.14 5.79 7.41
C ALA A 180 9.23 7.00 6.47
N ALA A 181 8.67 8.14 6.87
CA ALA A 181 8.71 9.39 6.11
C ALA A 181 9.99 10.23 6.32
N GLY A 182 10.88 9.81 7.23
CA GLY A 182 12.08 10.56 7.61
C GLY A 182 11.78 11.91 8.28
N LEU A 183 10.74 11.96 9.12
CA LEU A 183 10.21 13.16 9.78
C LEU A 183 10.54 13.24 11.27
#